data_AF-A0A660NRY5-F1
#
_entry.id   AF-A0A660NRY5-F1
#
_cell.length_a   1.000
_cell.length_b   1.000
_cell.length_c   1.000
_cell.angle_alpha   90.00
_cell.angle_beta   90.00
_cell.angle_gamma   90.00
#
_symmetry.space_group_name_H-M   'P 1'
#
loop_
_entity.id
_entity.type
_entity.pdbx_description
1 polymer ?
#
loop_
_entity_poly.entity_id
_entity_poly.type
_entity_poly.pdbx_seq_one_letter_code
_entity_poly.pdbx_strand_id
1 'polypeptide(L)'
;RFGSYVLNGINTDIAKHGETTSARIVSTNRMLGGDFAYRGKLSAKNIDGHLRGWLRRVDLNQLGVMKKPYVVSAWVDIDVRSNLKNHHYVSGPLRHLMVIGEYKHGKQQLAAGNLNITASVNGAKTAAHVNGKLDYANLKGLELINKPYLLSTEANIAFHSERPKHYTVEGYLGNLKIDEHREGNTVSLFNGDLNIHTTMAGNLVNGGANGVIRHADLYQMGFVDKPFVSNCALNIDFSTDMAAKLMVKGMLGNLKVQADHKQFVPGDVTIDVLSRADTTHAVIEGGDFALNTDWHGSYKHVLTAGEKIATNLQKQVKNKRIDQTSLQKLLPIGQFNLVSGEGNLFSKLLEQQGYVFKTANINLTSSPLKGLNGNIVVDSLVYNDVK
;
A
#
# COMPACT_ATOMS: atom_id res chain seq x y z
N ARG A 1 28.12 -27.05 -21.91
CA ARG A 1 26.92 -27.07 -21.04
C ARG A 1 27.39 -27.54 -19.67
N PHE A 2 26.97 -26.89 -18.58
CA PHE A 2 27.26 -27.34 -17.21
C PHE A 2 25.92 -27.65 -16.54
N GLY A 3 25.59 -28.92 -16.36
CA GLY A 3 24.21 -29.33 -16.06
C GLY A 3 23.23 -28.84 -17.13
N SER A 4 22.14 -28.20 -16.70
CA SER A 4 21.14 -27.57 -17.58
C SER A 4 21.57 -26.21 -18.16
N TYR A 5 22.72 -25.66 -17.73
CA TYR A 5 23.14 -24.31 -18.11
C TYR A 5 23.92 -24.28 -19.43
N VAL A 6 23.54 -23.34 -20.29
CA VAL A 6 24.23 -23.05 -21.57
C VAL A 6 25.21 -21.90 -21.36
N LEU A 7 26.50 -22.22 -21.23
CA LEU A 7 27.57 -21.27 -20.87
C LEU A 7 28.31 -20.66 -22.09
N ASN A 8 27.64 -20.50 -23.23
CA ASN A 8 28.27 -19.92 -24.42
C ASN A 8 28.49 -18.40 -24.28
N GLY A 9 29.51 -17.86 -24.96
CA GLY A 9 29.77 -16.42 -24.98
C GLY A 9 30.27 -15.84 -23.66
N ILE A 10 30.80 -16.69 -22.76
CA ILE A 10 31.45 -16.27 -21.52
C ILE A 10 32.96 -16.29 -21.75
N ASN A 11 33.60 -15.13 -21.71
CA ASN A 11 35.06 -14.99 -21.70
C ASN A 11 35.52 -14.57 -20.30
N THR A 12 36.54 -15.23 -19.76
CA THR A 12 36.98 -15.00 -18.38
C THR A 12 38.49 -15.06 -18.22
N ASP A 13 39.04 -14.03 -17.60
CA ASP A 13 40.41 -14.04 -17.10
C ASP A 13 40.38 -14.33 -15.60
N ILE A 14 40.84 -15.51 -15.19
CA ILE A 14 40.75 -15.98 -13.80
C ILE A 14 42.16 -16.21 -13.25
N ALA A 15 42.50 -15.51 -12.17
CA ALA A 15 43.66 -15.76 -11.34
C ALA A 15 43.18 -16.30 -9.99
N LYS A 16 43.63 -17.51 -9.63
CA LYS A 16 43.28 -18.17 -8.36
C LYS A 16 44.54 -18.58 -7.62
N HIS A 17 44.65 -18.15 -6.36
CA HIS A 17 45.72 -18.53 -5.45
C HIS A 17 45.12 -18.97 -4.11
N GLY A 18 45.13 -20.29 -3.85
CA GLY A 18 44.40 -20.87 -2.74
C GLY A 18 42.89 -20.64 -2.88
N GLU A 19 42.25 -20.09 -1.85
CA GLU A 19 40.83 -19.71 -1.90
C GLU A 19 40.60 -18.33 -2.53
N THR A 20 41.64 -17.51 -2.64
CA THR A 20 41.53 -16.17 -3.22
C THR A 20 41.42 -16.25 -4.74
N THR A 21 40.36 -15.68 -5.28
CA THR A 21 40.05 -15.65 -6.71
C THR A 21 39.86 -14.21 -7.15
N SER A 22 40.54 -13.83 -8.22
CA SER A 22 40.27 -12.62 -9.00
C SER A 22 39.83 -13.06 -10.39
N ALA A 23 38.61 -12.71 -10.78
CA ALA A 23 38.07 -13.04 -12.09
C ALA A 23 37.58 -11.76 -12.77
N ARG A 24 37.96 -11.56 -14.04
CA ARG A 24 37.29 -10.61 -14.93
C ARG A 24 36.45 -11.40 -15.90
N ILE A 25 35.17 -11.04 -16.03
CA ILE A 25 34.19 -11.76 -16.83
C ILE A 25 33.61 -10.79 -17.84
N VAL A 26 33.83 -11.10 -19.12
CA VAL A 26 33.17 -10.43 -20.25
C VAL A 26 32.26 -11.44 -20.90
N SER A 27 30.95 -11.24 -20.74
CA SER A 27 29.95 -12.20 -21.17
C SER A 27 28.87 -11.59 -22.06
N THR A 28 28.60 -12.26 -23.17
CA THR A 28 27.44 -12.06 -24.05
C THR A 28 26.36 -13.13 -23.83
N ASN A 29 26.49 -13.92 -22.76
CA ASN A 29 25.60 -15.02 -22.45
C ASN A 29 24.17 -14.54 -22.16
N ARG A 30 23.17 -15.35 -22.57
CA ARG A 30 21.74 -15.02 -22.39
C ARG A 30 21.25 -15.12 -20.95
N MET A 31 21.98 -15.78 -20.06
CA MET A 31 21.61 -15.89 -18.64
C MET A 31 22.30 -14.81 -17.81
N LEU A 32 23.60 -14.60 -18.03
CA LEU A 32 24.42 -13.65 -17.29
C LEU A 32 25.36 -12.93 -18.27
N GLY A 33 24.96 -11.75 -18.74
CA GLY A 33 25.72 -10.93 -19.67
C GLY A 33 26.24 -9.66 -18.99
N GLY A 34 27.45 -9.23 -19.34
CA GLY A 34 28.09 -8.07 -18.72
C GLY A 34 29.60 -7.99 -18.89
N ASP A 35 30.19 -6.92 -18.36
CA ASP A 35 31.63 -6.80 -18.09
C ASP A 35 31.78 -6.47 -16.61
N PHE A 36 32.20 -7.46 -15.82
CA PHE A 36 32.30 -7.34 -14.38
C PHE A 36 33.47 -8.14 -13.83
N ALA A 37 33.96 -7.71 -12.68
CA ALA A 37 35.03 -8.35 -11.95
C ALA A 37 34.51 -8.88 -10.62
N TYR A 38 35.06 -10.02 -10.21
CA TYR A 38 34.91 -10.59 -8.88
C TYR A 38 36.28 -10.67 -8.22
N ARG A 39 36.38 -10.27 -6.95
CA ARG A 39 37.56 -10.45 -6.12
C ARG A 39 37.17 -10.93 -4.73
N GLY A 40 37.70 -12.07 -4.31
CA GLY A 40 37.43 -12.57 -2.96
C GLY A 40 37.74 -14.05 -2.78
N LYS A 41 37.26 -14.62 -1.69
CA LYS A 41 37.35 -16.04 -1.37
C LYS A 41 36.25 -16.82 -2.08
N LEU A 42 36.65 -17.77 -2.91
CA LEU A 42 35.75 -18.66 -3.63
C LEU A 42 36.18 -20.12 -3.45
N SER A 43 35.39 -20.86 -2.69
CA SER A 43 35.53 -22.30 -2.47
C SER A 43 34.20 -23.02 -2.70
N ALA A 44 34.23 -24.36 -2.67
CA ALA A 44 33.02 -25.18 -2.84
C ALA A 44 31.99 -25.01 -1.71
N LYS A 45 32.36 -24.33 -0.61
CA LYS A 45 31.53 -24.14 0.59
C LYS A 45 31.34 -22.67 0.96
N ASN A 46 32.08 -21.75 0.35
CA ASN A 46 32.08 -20.36 0.77
C ASN A 46 32.32 -19.43 -0.43
N ILE A 47 31.51 -18.39 -0.49
CA ILE A 47 31.70 -17.20 -1.32
C ILE A 47 31.83 -16.04 -0.34
N ASP A 48 32.91 -15.28 -0.43
CA ASP A 48 33.05 -14.02 0.28
C ASP A 48 33.90 -13.10 -0.58
N GLY A 49 33.26 -12.18 -1.26
CA GLY A 49 33.97 -11.32 -2.19
C GLY A 49 33.16 -10.14 -2.66
N HIS A 50 33.85 -9.35 -3.46
CA HIS A 50 33.39 -8.09 -3.99
C HIS A 50 33.18 -8.23 -5.49
N LEU A 51 32.01 -7.81 -5.97
CA LEU A 51 31.60 -7.87 -7.36
C LEU A 51 31.35 -6.45 -7.89
N ARG A 52 32.07 -6.07 -8.95
CA ARG A 52 32.05 -4.73 -9.49
C ARG A 52 31.98 -4.72 -11.01
N GLY A 53 31.09 -3.93 -11.59
CA GLY A 53 31.01 -3.71 -13.03
C GLY A 53 29.59 -3.70 -13.57
N TRP A 54 29.46 -3.82 -14.88
CA TRP A 54 28.18 -3.81 -15.56
C TRP A 54 27.62 -5.23 -15.68
N LEU A 55 26.52 -5.48 -14.97
CA LEU A 55 25.62 -6.60 -15.25
C LEU A 55 24.58 -6.11 -16.26
N ARG A 56 24.83 -6.36 -17.55
CA ARG A 56 23.93 -5.93 -18.64
C ARG A 56 22.68 -6.80 -18.73
N ARG A 57 22.76 -8.03 -18.23
CA ARG A 57 21.65 -8.99 -18.20
C ARG A 57 21.87 -10.02 -17.11
N VAL A 58 20.89 -10.18 -16.24
CA VAL A 58 20.78 -11.27 -15.27
C VAL A 58 19.38 -11.85 -15.40
N ASP A 59 19.25 -12.98 -16.08
CA ASP A 59 17.97 -13.66 -16.30
C ASP A 59 17.64 -14.55 -15.11
N LEU A 60 16.80 -14.05 -14.20
CA LEU A 60 16.46 -14.72 -12.95
C LEU A 60 15.68 -16.02 -13.19
N ASN A 61 15.04 -16.17 -14.35
CA ASN A 61 14.34 -17.39 -14.71
C ASN A 61 15.28 -18.50 -15.17
N GLN A 62 16.15 -18.18 -16.12
CA GLN A 62 17.13 -19.15 -16.62
C GLN A 62 18.17 -19.53 -15.55
N LEU A 63 18.46 -18.63 -14.61
CA LEU A 63 19.29 -18.92 -13.44
C LEU A 63 18.57 -19.73 -12.35
N GLY A 64 17.27 -19.99 -12.50
CA GLY A 64 16.48 -20.74 -11.52
C GLY A 64 16.20 -19.99 -10.21
N VAL A 65 16.47 -18.69 -10.16
CA VAL A 65 16.25 -17.83 -8.98
C VAL A 65 14.77 -17.50 -8.83
N MET A 66 14.06 -17.30 -9.95
CA MET A 66 12.64 -16.95 -9.97
C MET A 66 11.89 -17.69 -11.08
N LYS A 67 10.62 -18.04 -10.82
CA LYS A 67 9.75 -18.60 -11.88
C LYS A 67 9.32 -17.58 -12.93
N LYS A 68 9.37 -16.29 -12.60
CA LYS A 68 8.99 -15.20 -13.49
C LYS A 68 10.14 -14.88 -14.44
N PRO A 69 9.86 -14.53 -15.71
CA PRO A 69 10.88 -14.21 -16.71
C PRO A 69 11.45 -12.80 -16.49
N TYR A 70 11.92 -12.55 -15.27
CA TYR A 70 12.48 -11.26 -14.88
C TYR A 70 13.96 -11.21 -15.23
N VAL A 71 14.33 -10.13 -15.90
CA VAL A 71 15.69 -9.82 -16.29
C VAL A 71 16.10 -8.54 -15.60
N VAL A 72 17.22 -8.61 -14.89
CA VAL A 72 17.80 -7.47 -14.17
C VAL A 72 19.03 -6.98 -14.91
N SER A 73 19.20 -5.66 -14.99
CA SER A 73 20.46 -5.03 -15.37
C SER A 73 20.80 -3.89 -14.42
N ALA A 74 22.08 -3.73 -14.12
CA ALA A 74 22.59 -2.67 -13.27
C ALA A 74 24.11 -2.56 -13.42
N TRP A 75 24.64 -1.37 -13.13
CA TRP A 75 26.03 -1.27 -12.69
C TRP A 75 26.07 -1.53 -11.19
N VAL A 76 26.96 -2.42 -10.78
CA VAL A 76 27.03 -2.93 -9.42
C VAL A 76 28.43 -2.73 -8.84
N ASP A 77 28.47 -2.49 -7.54
CA ASP A 77 29.68 -2.42 -6.71
C ASP A 77 29.27 -2.97 -5.35
N ILE A 78 29.22 -4.30 -5.25
CA ILE A 78 28.52 -5.01 -4.18
C ILE A 78 29.41 -6.03 -3.50
N ASP A 79 29.26 -6.16 -2.19
CA ASP A 79 29.80 -7.26 -1.41
C ASP A 79 28.79 -8.41 -1.41
N VAL A 80 29.28 -9.62 -1.62
CA VAL A 80 28.49 -10.85 -1.64
C VAL A 80 29.15 -11.88 -0.72
N ARG A 81 28.38 -12.42 0.22
CA ARG A 81 28.83 -13.51 1.11
C ARG A 81 27.81 -14.62 1.12
N SER A 82 28.27 -15.87 1.06
CA SER A 82 27.40 -17.03 1.13
C SER A 82 28.16 -18.26 1.62
N ASN A 83 27.56 -19.03 2.52
CA ASN A 83 28.02 -20.37 2.87
C ASN A 83 27.45 -21.46 1.95
N LEU A 84 26.77 -21.04 0.87
CA LEU A 84 26.08 -21.90 -0.11
C LEU A 84 25.00 -22.81 0.48
N LYS A 85 24.58 -22.54 1.71
CA LYS A 85 23.53 -23.27 2.43
C LYS A 85 22.44 -22.29 2.84
N ASN A 86 22.56 -21.73 4.02
CA ASN A 86 21.53 -20.95 4.71
C ASN A 86 21.96 -19.54 5.08
N HIS A 87 23.21 -19.16 4.81
CA HIS A 87 23.69 -17.81 4.98
C HIS A 87 23.97 -17.19 3.61
N HIS A 88 23.28 -16.09 3.30
CA HIS A 88 23.45 -15.33 2.07
C HIS A 88 23.36 -13.85 2.41
N TYR A 89 24.31 -13.07 1.93
CA TYR A 89 24.41 -11.63 2.18
C TYR A 89 24.80 -10.93 0.89
N VAL A 90 24.16 -9.81 0.60
CA VAL A 90 24.53 -8.89 -0.46
C VAL A 90 24.36 -7.46 0.04
N SER A 91 25.32 -6.58 -0.23
CA SER A 91 25.19 -5.16 0.08
C SER A 91 25.97 -4.29 -0.88
N GLY A 92 25.42 -3.14 -1.20
CA GLY A 92 26.07 -2.12 -2.02
C GLY A 92 25.12 -1.44 -3.01
N PRO A 93 25.62 -0.46 -3.78
CA PRO A 93 24.87 0.24 -4.80
C PRO A 93 24.52 -0.64 -6.02
N LEU A 94 23.29 -0.46 -6.49
CA LEU A 94 22.78 -0.80 -7.80
C LEU A 94 22.48 0.52 -8.53
N ARG A 95 23.32 0.87 -9.51
CA ARG A 95 23.17 2.09 -10.32
C ARG A 95 22.56 1.74 -11.67
N HIS A 96 21.70 2.61 -12.18
CA HIS A 96 20.92 2.37 -13.39
C HIS A 96 20.23 1.01 -13.36
N LEU A 97 19.68 0.66 -12.19
CA LEU A 97 18.92 -0.58 -12.04
C LEU A 97 17.74 -0.53 -13.00
N MET A 98 17.55 -1.62 -13.72
CA MET A 98 16.38 -1.84 -14.55
C MET A 98 15.94 -3.30 -14.39
N VAL A 99 14.65 -3.49 -14.16
CA VAL A 99 14.00 -4.79 -14.09
C VAL A 99 12.97 -4.84 -15.21
N ILE A 100 13.07 -5.86 -16.06
CA ILE A 100 12.18 -6.07 -17.21
C ILE A 100 11.57 -7.47 -17.09
N GLY A 101 10.28 -7.59 -17.39
CA GLY A 101 9.63 -8.86 -17.66
C GLY A 101 9.71 -9.19 -19.14
N GLU A 102 10.35 -10.31 -19.51
CA GLU A 102 10.44 -10.79 -20.89
C GLU A 102 9.39 -11.88 -21.14
N TYR A 103 8.19 -11.49 -21.54
CA TYR A 103 7.07 -12.40 -21.79
C TYR A 103 6.99 -12.81 -23.26
N LYS A 104 6.18 -13.84 -23.56
CA LYS A 104 5.96 -14.32 -24.94
C LYS A 104 5.50 -13.21 -25.90
N HIS A 105 4.73 -12.25 -25.41
CA HIS A 105 4.12 -11.19 -26.21
C HIS A 105 4.89 -9.85 -26.17
N GLY A 106 6.06 -9.82 -25.55
CA GLY A 106 6.89 -8.61 -25.51
C GLY A 106 7.61 -8.40 -24.18
N LYS A 107 8.38 -7.32 -24.13
CA LYS A 107 9.10 -6.88 -22.93
C LYS A 107 8.34 -5.78 -22.24
N GLN A 108 8.31 -5.81 -20.91
CA GLN A 108 7.68 -4.78 -20.09
C GLN A 108 8.66 -4.29 -19.05
N GLN A 109 8.85 -2.97 -18.94
CA GLN A 109 9.60 -2.38 -17.84
C GLN A 109 8.80 -2.53 -16.54
N LEU A 110 9.45 -3.10 -15.52
CA LEU A 110 8.85 -3.42 -14.23
C LEU A 110 9.35 -2.50 -13.13
N ALA A 111 10.65 -2.19 -13.09
CA ALA A 111 11.22 -1.26 -12.14
C ALA A 111 12.46 -0.59 -12.70
N ALA A 112 12.75 0.64 -12.28
CA ALA A 112 13.99 1.32 -12.57
C ALA A 112 14.39 2.27 -11.43
N GLY A 113 15.68 2.41 -11.17
CA GLY A 113 16.16 3.32 -10.13
C GLY A 113 17.65 3.27 -9.85
N ASN A 114 18.03 4.01 -8.80
CA ASN A 114 19.37 4.01 -8.23
C ASN A 114 19.27 3.75 -6.73
N LEU A 115 19.66 2.56 -6.31
CA LEU A 115 19.37 2.04 -4.97
C LEU A 115 20.66 1.53 -4.32
N ASN A 116 20.86 1.81 -3.06
CA ASN A 116 21.72 1.04 -2.19
C ASN A 116 20.87 -0.06 -1.56
N ILE A 117 21.31 -1.30 -1.68
CA ILE A 117 20.62 -2.44 -1.08
C ILE A 117 21.49 -3.07 -0.01
N THR A 118 20.85 -3.66 0.98
CA THR A 118 21.42 -4.70 1.82
C THR A 118 20.39 -5.80 1.94
N ALA A 119 20.76 -7.05 1.72
CA ALA A 119 19.90 -8.20 1.96
C ALA A 119 20.72 -9.30 2.65
N SER A 120 20.18 -9.85 3.71
CA SER A 120 20.79 -10.90 4.52
C SER A 120 19.76 -11.97 4.80
N VAL A 121 20.16 -13.22 4.61
CA VAL A 121 19.42 -14.41 5.01
C VAL A 121 20.34 -15.22 5.92
N ASN A 122 19.85 -15.60 7.08
CA ASN A 122 20.56 -16.48 8.01
C ASN A 122 19.58 -17.49 8.62
N GLY A 123 19.49 -18.67 8.02
CA GLY A 123 18.50 -19.67 8.39
C GLY A 123 17.09 -19.16 8.13
N ALA A 124 16.29 -19.02 9.19
CA ALA A 124 14.94 -18.46 9.11
C ALA A 124 14.90 -16.94 9.20
N LYS A 125 16.03 -16.29 9.51
CA LYS A 125 16.11 -14.83 9.64
C LYS A 125 16.33 -14.19 8.30
N THR A 126 15.60 -13.12 8.01
CA THR A 126 15.80 -12.32 6.81
C THR A 126 15.78 -10.84 7.17
N ALA A 127 16.73 -10.09 6.60
CA ALA A 127 16.77 -8.64 6.74
C ALA A 127 17.03 -8.05 5.35
N ALA A 128 16.32 -7.00 5.00
CA ALA A 128 16.54 -6.26 3.78
C ALA A 128 16.44 -4.77 4.06
N HIS A 129 17.25 -3.97 3.38
CA HIS A 129 17.22 -2.52 3.43
C HIS A 129 17.40 -1.99 2.02
N VAL A 130 16.54 -1.05 1.64
CA VAL A 130 16.58 -0.37 0.36
C VAL A 130 16.62 1.12 0.63
N ASN A 131 17.69 1.77 0.17
CA ASN A 131 17.88 3.21 0.30
C ASN A 131 18.25 3.84 -1.04
N GLY A 132 17.42 4.74 -1.56
CA GLY A 132 17.72 5.49 -2.78
C GLY A 132 16.46 5.84 -3.56
N LYS A 133 16.66 6.22 -4.82
CA LYS A 133 15.59 6.67 -5.69
C LYS A 133 15.07 5.52 -6.53
N LEU A 134 13.79 5.18 -6.34
CA LEU A 134 13.03 4.32 -7.23
C LEU A 134 12.29 5.24 -8.21
N ASP A 135 12.84 5.37 -9.42
CA ASP A 135 12.30 6.26 -10.44
C ASP A 135 10.98 5.75 -11.02
N TYR A 136 10.81 4.42 -11.03
CA TYR A 136 9.65 3.77 -11.61
C TYR A 136 9.46 2.36 -11.04
N ALA A 137 8.23 1.99 -10.74
CA ALA A 137 7.81 0.61 -10.48
C ALA A 137 6.39 0.38 -10.99
N ASN A 138 6.21 -0.63 -11.84
CA ASN A 138 4.91 -1.09 -12.32
C ASN A 138 4.36 -2.14 -11.36
N LEU A 139 3.47 -1.73 -10.46
CA LEU A 139 2.98 -2.57 -9.38
C LEU A 139 2.15 -3.76 -9.91
N LYS A 140 1.47 -3.59 -11.05
CA LYS A 140 0.76 -4.69 -11.72
C LYS A 140 1.70 -5.69 -12.38
N GLY A 141 2.70 -5.21 -13.10
CA GLY A 141 3.70 -6.07 -13.75
C GLY A 141 4.58 -6.82 -12.75
N LEU A 142 4.82 -6.23 -11.57
CA LEU A 142 5.47 -6.87 -10.43
C LEU A 142 4.54 -7.79 -9.63
N GLU A 143 3.25 -7.87 -10.00
CA GLU A 143 2.22 -8.68 -9.32
C GLU A 143 2.03 -8.30 -7.84
N LEU A 144 2.30 -7.05 -7.48
CA LEU A 144 2.10 -6.52 -6.13
C LEU A 144 0.67 -6.02 -5.93
N ILE A 145 0.08 -5.41 -6.96
CA ILE A 145 -1.28 -4.86 -6.95
C ILE A 145 -1.95 -5.16 -8.30
N ASN A 146 -3.22 -5.56 -8.31
CA ASN A 146 -3.94 -5.89 -9.55
C ASN A 146 -4.34 -4.66 -10.41
N LYS A 147 -4.11 -3.44 -9.89
CA LYS A 147 -4.37 -2.17 -10.55
C LYS A 147 -3.12 -1.70 -11.28
N PRO A 148 -3.25 -1.05 -12.46
CA PRO A 148 -2.12 -0.60 -13.28
C PRO A 148 -1.41 0.62 -12.69
N TYR A 149 -0.99 0.51 -11.43
CA TYR A 149 -0.35 1.59 -10.69
C TYR A 149 1.15 1.65 -10.97
N LEU A 150 1.61 2.88 -11.16
CA LEU A 150 3.00 3.25 -11.31
C LEU A 150 3.44 3.96 -10.02
N LEU A 151 4.56 3.52 -9.46
CA LEU A 151 5.11 4.06 -8.23
C LEU A 151 6.48 4.68 -8.49
N SER A 152 6.73 5.85 -7.90
CA SER A 152 8.07 6.43 -7.78
C SER A 152 8.25 7.03 -6.39
N THR A 153 9.46 6.94 -5.82
CA THR A 153 9.73 7.39 -4.45
C THR A 153 11.23 7.46 -4.17
N GLU A 154 11.60 8.31 -3.22
CA GLU A 154 12.86 8.22 -2.49
C GLU A 154 12.64 7.28 -1.29
N ALA A 155 13.02 6.02 -1.47
CA ALA A 155 12.82 4.98 -0.47
C ALA A 155 13.99 4.94 0.50
N ASN A 156 13.69 4.84 1.79
CA ASN A 156 14.60 4.37 2.83
C ASN A 156 13.81 3.39 3.70
N ILE A 157 13.73 2.13 3.25
CA ILE A 157 12.82 1.11 3.80
C ILE A 157 13.63 -0.07 4.30
N ALA A 158 13.42 -0.44 5.55
CA ALA A 158 13.93 -1.66 6.17
C ALA A 158 12.81 -2.70 6.28
N PHE A 159 13.18 -3.95 6.03
CA PHE A 159 12.38 -5.13 6.25
C PHE A 159 13.17 -6.09 7.14
N HIS A 160 12.50 -6.69 8.10
CA HIS A 160 13.11 -7.64 9.02
C HIS A 160 12.17 -8.79 9.37
N SER A 161 12.73 -9.99 9.47
CA SER A 161 12.05 -11.20 9.92
C SER A 161 12.98 -12.01 10.79
N GLU A 162 12.64 -12.16 12.08
CA GLU A 162 13.41 -12.99 13.02
C GLU A 162 13.00 -14.47 12.98
N ARG A 163 11.77 -14.74 12.55
CA ARG A 163 11.18 -16.08 12.49
C ARG A 163 10.01 -16.10 11.51
N PRO A 164 9.57 -17.29 11.06
CA PRO A 164 8.46 -17.40 10.12
C PRO A 164 7.20 -16.66 10.60
N LYS A 165 6.51 -16.02 9.66
CA LYS A 165 5.27 -15.24 9.92
C LYS A 165 5.44 -14.04 10.87
N HIS A 166 6.68 -13.61 11.12
CA HIS A 166 6.97 -12.41 11.91
C HIS A 166 7.76 -11.44 11.06
N TYR A 167 7.16 -10.31 10.74
CA TYR A 167 7.73 -9.33 9.82
C TYR A 167 7.64 -7.95 10.41
N THR A 168 8.68 -7.14 10.20
CA THR A 168 8.66 -5.71 10.46
C THR A 168 9.06 -5.02 9.18
N VAL A 169 8.32 -3.97 8.82
CA VAL A 169 8.63 -3.05 7.73
C VAL A 169 8.59 -1.65 8.32
N GLU A 170 9.65 -0.89 8.16
CA GLU A 170 9.69 0.49 8.62
C GLU A 170 10.52 1.34 7.69
N GLY A 171 10.26 2.64 7.68
CA GLY A 171 11.09 3.55 6.92
C GLY A 171 10.37 4.78 6.42
N TYR A 172 11.06 5.46 5.51
CA TYR A 172 10.62 6.70 4.91
C TYR A 172 10.41 6.54 3.41
N LEU A 173 9.34 7.14 2.92
CA LEU A 173 8.97 7.25 1.52
C LEU A 173 8.88 8.74 1.19
N GLY A 174 9.95 9.31 0.63
CA GLY A 174 10.00 10.71 0.23
C GLY A 174 9.49 10.90 -1.19
N ASN A 175 8.77 11.99 -1.45
CA ASN A 175 8.22 12.29 -2.77
C ASN A 175 7.48 11.08 -3.39
N LEU A 176 6.80 10.29 -2.55
CA LEU A 176 6.04 9.13 -2.99
C LEU A 176 4.97 9.59 -3.95
N LYS A 177 5.02 9.08 -5.18
CA LYS A 177 3.97 9.26 -6.19
C LYS A 177 3.39 7.91 -6.57
N ILE A 178 2.07 7.85 -6.60
CA ILE A 178 1.33 6.72 -7.14
C ILE A 178 0.41 7.28 -8.23
N ASP A 179 0.62 6.80 -9.44
CA ASP A 179 -0.18 7.16 -10.59
C ASP A 179 -0.89 5.92 -11.15
N GLU A 180 -2.00 6.09 -11.86
CA GLU A 180 -2.64 5.03 -12.64
C GLU A 180 -2.36 5.20 -14.12
N HIS A 181 -1.84 4.16 -14.76
CA HIS A 181 -1.73 4.12 -16.21
C HIS A 181 -3.08 3.79 -16.85
N ARG A 182 -3.57 4.69 -17.70
CA ARG A 182 -4.79 4.56 -18.52
C ARG A 182 -4.44 4.66 -19.99
N GLU A 183 -5.32 4.23 -20.89
CA GLU A 183 -5.07 4.25 -22.34
C GLU A 183 -4.60 5.64 -22.81
N GLY A 184 -3.30 5.76 -23.12
CA GLY A 184 -2.68 7.00 -23.60
C GLY A 184 -2.42 8.09 -22.54
N ASN A 185 -2.73 7.87 -21.26
CA ASN A 185 -2.55 8.89 -20.22
C ASN A 185 -2.14 8.31 -18.86
N THR A 186 -1.60 9.16 -17.99
CA THR A 186 -1.25 8.83 -16.60
C THR A 186 -2.02 9.75 -15.67
N VAL A 187 -2.74 9.18 -14.70
CA VAL A 187 -3.55 9.94 -13.73
C VAL A 187 -2.86 9.89 -12.37
N SER A 188 -2.52 11.06 -11.83
CA SER A 188 -1.98 11.17 -10.47
C SER A 188 -3.05 10.74 -9.47
N LEU A 189 -2.71 9.78 -8.60
CA LEU A 189 -3.58 9.36 -7.51
C LEU A 189 -3.08 9.93 -6.19
N PHE A 190 -1.79 9.77 -5.89
CA PHE A 190 -1.21 10.10 -4.59
C PHE A 190 0.13 10.81 -4.73
N ASN A 191 0.37 11.83 -3.90
CA ASN A 191 1.68 12.44 -3.67
C ASN A 191 1.86 12.76 -2.19
N GLY A 192 2.99 12.36 -1.59
CA GLY A 192 3.31 12.73 -0.22
C GLY A 192 4.69 12.30 0.25
N ASP A 193 5.02 12.68 1.48
CA ASP A 193 6.13 12.09 2.24
C ASP A 193 5.55 11.33 3.43
N LEU A 194 5.99 10.10 3.63
CA LEU A 194 5.45 9.23 4.67
C LEU A 194 6.58 8.53 5.42
N ASN A 195 6.55 8.59 6.74
CA ASN A 195 7.16 7.56 7.57
C ASN A 195 6.13 6.47 7.79
N ILE A 196 6.54 5.22 7.59
CA ILE A 196 5.70 4.05 7.79
C ILE A 196 6.37 3.11 8.79
N HIS A 197 5.56 2.44 9.58
CA HIS A 197 6.01 1.31 10.38
C HIS A 197 4.90 0.25 10.38
N THR A 198 5.26 -1.02 10.31
CA THR A 198 4.32 -2.13 10.31
C THR A 198 5.00 -3.34 10.90
N THR A 199 4.33 -3.98 11.85
CA THR A 199 4.71 -5.25 12.44
C THR A 199 3.60 -6.26 12.16
N MET A 200 3.98 -7.47 11.79
CA MET A 200 3.07 -8.57 11.57
C MET A 200 3.54 -9.75 12.41
N ALA A 201 2.64 -10.32 13.21
CA ALA A 201 2.86 -11.50 14.03
C ALA A 201 1.72 -12.50 13.78
N GLY A 202 1.94 -13.45 12.87
CA GLY A 202 0.87 -14.32 12.39
C GLY A 202 -0.18 -13.50 11.62
N ASN A 203 -1.41 -13.46 12.14
CA ASN A 203 -2.51 -12.68 11.55
C ASN A 203 -2.66 -11.28 12.16
N LEU A 204 -1.96 -11.01 13.26
CA LEU A 204 -1.99 -9.69 13.90
C LEU A 204 -1.06 -8.76 13.13
N VAL A 205 -1.59 -7.64 12.69
CA VAL A 205 -0.86 -6.56 12.03
C VAL A 205 -1.07 -5.29 12.82
N ASN A 206 0.02 -4.68 13.26
CA ASN A 206 0.02 -3.34 13.83
C ASN A 206 0.86 -2.45 12.94
N GLY A 207 0.50 -1.20 12.78
CA GLY A 207 1.33 -0.27 12.05
C GLY A 207 0.82 1.14 12.16
N GLY A 208 1.51 2.04 11.49
CA GLY A 208 1.12 3.42 11.43
C GLY A 208 1.87 4.15 10.35
N ALA A 209 1.36 5.32 10.03
CA ALA A 209 1.94 6.23 9.07
C ALA A 209 1.80 7.66 9.57
N ASN A 210 2.88 8.43 9.43
CA ASN A 210 2.84 9.86 9.64
C ASN A 210 3.56 10.60 8.52
N GLY A 211 3.19 11.85 8.28
CA GLY A 211 3.83 12.67 7.26
C GLY A 211 2.87 13.66 6.61
N VAL A 212 3.13 14.02 5.36
CA VAL A 212 2.35 15.02 4.63
C VAL A 212 1.86 14.42 3.32
N ILE A 213 0.54 14.38 3.18
CA ILE A 213 -0.14 14.08 1.93
C ILE A 213 -0.35 15.41 1.21
N ARG A 214 0.34 15.59 0.08
CA ARG A 214 0.21 16.78 -0.78
C ARG A 214 -0.95 16.65 -1.76
N HIS A 215 -1.28 15.42 -2.13
CA HIS A 215 -2.36 15.11 -3.05
C HIS A 215 -2.84 13.68 -2.82
N ALA A 216 -4.13 13.50 -2.64
CA ALA A 216 -4.81 12.21 -2.67
C ALA A 216 -6.14 12.37 -3.41
N ASP A 217 -6.22 11.84 -4.63
CA ASP A 217 -7.44 11.85 -5.43
C ASP A 217 -8.31 10.64 -5.09
N LEU A 218 -9.21 10.82 -4.11
CA LEU A 218 -10.09 9.77 -3.60
C LEU A 218 -11.12 9.33 -4.65
N TYR A 219 -11.45 10.20 -5.60
CA TYR A 219 -12.32 9.86 -6.73
C TYR A 219 -11.61 8.91 -7.69
N GLN A 220 -10.40 9.26 -8.14
CA GLN A 220 -9.65 8.40 -9.07
C GLN A 220 -9.22 7.08 -8.43
N MET A 221 -9.04 7.05 -7.11
CA MET A 221 -8.83 5.81 -6.36
C MET A 221 -10.10 4.96 -6.18
N GLY A 222 -11.28 5.52 -6.47
CA GLY A 222 -12.56 4.83 -6.35
C GLY A 222 -13.09 4.73 -4.91
N PHE A 223 -12.65 5.62 -4.02
CA PHE A 223 -13.17 5.69 -2.64
C PHE A 223 -14.46 6.52 -2.55
N VAL A 224 -14.69 7.42 -3.50
CA VAL A 224 -15.91 8.22 -3.59
C VAL A 224 -16.37 8.33 -5.04
N ASP A 225 -17.67 8.54 -5.23
CA ASP A 225 -18.30 8.54 -6.57
C ASP A 225 -18.22 9.89 -7.30
N LYS A 226 -17.75 10.96 -6.63
CA LYS A 226 -17.66 12.32 -7.18
C LYS A 226 -16.26 12.90 -6.98
N PRO A 227 -15.80 13.82 -7.85
CA PRO A 227 -14.46 14.41 -7.78
C PRO A 227 -14.10 14.91 -6.38
N PHE A 228 -13.06 14.33 -5.77
CA PHE A 228 -12.67 14.62 -4.41
C PHE A 228 -11.17 14.42 -4.24
N VAL A 229 -10.45 15.53 -4.10
CA VAL A 229 -9.01 15.54 -3.90
C VAL A 229 -8.71 16.13 -2.53
N SER A 230 -7.83 15.50 -1.76
CA SER A 230 -7.44 15.98 -0.44
C SER A 230 -5.93 16.19 -0.28
N ASN A 231 -5.58 17.04 0.68
CA ASN A 231 -4.23 17.16 1.23
C ASN A 231 -4.32 17.39 2.74
N CYS A 232 -3.38 16.83 3.49
CA CYS A 232 -3.35 16.91 4.95
C CYS A 232 -1.98 16.49 5.50
N ALA A 233 -1.74 16.86 6.75
CA ALA A 233 -0.78 16.16 7.60
C ALA A 233 -1.45 14.88 8.14
N LEU A 234 -0.77 13.76 8.01
CA LEU A 234 -1.25 12.45 8.43
C LEU A 234 -0.54 12.05 9.73
N ASN A 235 -1.27 11.53 10.70
CA ASN A 235 -0.72 10.74 11.79
C ASN A 235 -1.74 9.66 12.18
N ILE A 236 -1.53 8.42 11.76
CA ILE A 236 -2.46 7.31 12.00
C ILE A 236 -1.70 6.09 12.49
N ASP A 237 -2.24 5.44 13.52
CA ASP A 237 -1.86 4.11 13.97
C ASP A 237 -3.06 3.16 13.82
N PHE A 238 -2.79 1.90 13.51
CA PHE A 238 -3.79 0.86 13.37
C PHE A 238 -3.30 -0.49 13.91
N SER A 239 -4.26 -1.33 14.30
CA SER A 239 -4.05 -2.72 14.69
C SER A 239 -5.21 -3.58 14.23
N THR A 240 -4.94 -4.72 13.60
CA THR A 240 -5.98 -5.65 13.14
C THR A 240 -5.53 -7.10 13.18
N ASP A 241 -6.46 -8.03 13.42
CA ASP A 241 -6.25 -9.47 13.23
C ASP A 241 -6.70 -9.96 11.83
N MET A 242 -7.04 -9.02 10.94
CA MET A 242 -7.69 -9.23 9.64
C MET A 242 -9.05 -9.94 9.70
N ALA A 243 -9.57 -10.17 10.90
CA ALA A 243 -10.83 -10.86 11.15
C ALA A 243 -11.85 -9.89 11.77
N ALA A 244 -11.92 -9.84 13.09
CA ALA A 244 -12.91 -9.04 13.82
C ALA A 244 -12.29 -7.86 14.57
N LYS A 245 -10.99 -7.92 14.88
CA LYS A 245 -10.30 -6.85 15.59
C LYS A 245 -9.84 -5.79 14.61
N LEU A 246 -10.20 -4.55 14.90
CA LEU A 246 -9.69 -3.38 14.23
C LEU A 246 -9.58 -2.26 15.26
N MET A 247 -8.42 -1.64 15.34
CA MET A 247 -8.22 -0.40 16.07
C MET A 247 -7.59 0.58 15.09
N VAL A 248 -8.12 1.79 15.03
CA VAL A 248 -7.54 2.90 14.25
C VAL A 248 -7.59 4.13 15.14
N LYS A 249 -6.44 4.74 15.38
CA LYS A 249 -6.35 6.03 16.04
C LYS A 249 -5.54 6.97 15.19
N GLY A 250 -5.98 8.22 15.06
CA GLY A 250 -5.18 9.16 14.31
C GLY A 250 -5.82 10.52 14.13
N MET A 251 -5.11 11.33 13.35
CA MET A 251 -5.46 12.69 13.04
C MET A 251 -5.09 13.00 11.58
N LEU A 252 -5.99 13.71 10.91
CA LEU A 252 -5.73 14.41 9.66
C LEU A 252 -5.63 15.90 9.98
N GLY A 253 -4.42 16.44 10.03
CA GLY A 253 -4.17 17.85 10.34
C GLY A 253 -4.22 18.72 9.09
N ASN A 254 -4.72 19.95 9.23
CA ASN A 254 -4.82 20.95 8.17
C ASN A 254 -5.47 20.38 6.89
N LEU A 255 -6.54 19.58 7.04
CA LEU A 255 -7.20 18.96 5.90
C LEU A 255 -7.76 20.05 4.97
N LYS A 256 -7.38 19.96 3.70
CA LYS A 256 -8.01 20.72 2.63
C LYS A 256 -8.54 19.76 1.59
N VAL A 257 -9.71 20.10 1.09
CA VAL A 257 -10.44 19.31 0.11
C VAL A 257 -10.74 20.19 -1.09
N GLN A 258 -10.58 19.63 -2.27
CA GLN A 258 -11.08 20.19 -3.52
C GLN A 258 -12.15 19.25 -4.06
N ALA A 259 -13.37 19.76 -4.19
CA ALA A 259 -14.52 19.04 -4.72
C ALA A 259 -15.39 20.00 -5.54
N ASP A 260 -15.92 19.58 -6.68
CA ASP A 260 -16.68 20.41 -7.64
C ASP A 260 -16.06 21.80 -7.91
N HIS A 261 -14.74 21.84 -8.15
CA HIS A 261 -13.96 23.08 -8.36
C HIS A 261 -13.97 24.08 -7.19
N LYS A 262 -14.52 23.72 -6.04
CA LYS A 262 -14.46 24.51 -4.81
C LYS A 262 -13.43 23.93 -3.87
N GLN A 263 -12.76 24.81 -3.15
CA GLN A 263 -11.84 24.44 -2.09
C GLN A 263 -12.52 24.62 -0.74
N PHE A 264 -12.39 23.63 0.12
CA PHE A 264 -12.90 23.63 1.49
C PHE A 264 -11.78 23.29 2.46
N VAL A 265 -11.84 23.86 3.65
CA VAL A 265 -10.87 23.63 4.73
C VAL A 265 -11.62 23.21 5.99
N PRO A 266 -11.95 21.92 6.13
CA PRO A 266 -12.64 21.41 7.32
C PRO A 266 -11.86 21.57 8.64
N GLY A 267 -10.56 21.81 8.55
CA GLY A 267 -9.66 21.85 9.72
C GLY A 267 -9.12 20.46 10.06
N ASP A 268 -8.84 20.24 11.34
CA ASP A 268 -8.30 18.97 11.82
C ASP A 268 -9.42 17.95 12.02
N VAL A 269 -9.15 16.69 11.70
CA VAL A 269 -10.07 15.56 11.91
C VAL A 269 -9.39 14.52 12.78
N THR A 270 -10.00 14.16 13.91
CA THR A 270 -9.56 13.07 14.77
C THR A 270 -10.39 11.82 14.51
N ILE A 271 -9.74 10.66 14.62
CA ILE A 271 -10.34 9.35 14.36
C ILE A 271 -9.95 8.42 15.52
N ASP A 272 -10.93 7.84 16.20
CA ASP A 272 -10.75 6.77 17.18
C ASP A 272 -11.78 5.67 16.93
N VAL A 273 -11.33 4.54 16.40
CA VAL A 273 -12.16 3.39 16.08
C VAL A 273 -11.62 2.19 16.83
N LEU A 274 -12.51 1.49 17.53
CA LEU A 274 -12.23 0.22 18.18
C LEU A 274 -13.32 -0.78 17.80
N SER A 275 -12.90 -1.92 17.27
CA SER A 275 -13.79 -3.02 16.92
C SER A 275 -13.23 -4.34 17.42
N ARG A 276 -14.15 -5.16 17.94
CA ARG A 276 -13.96 -6.51 18.46
C ARG A 276 -15.09 -7.38 17.94
N ALA A 277 -15.09 -8.67 18.26
CA ALA A 277 -16.11 -9.60 17.76
C ALA A 277 -17.55 -9.19 18.11
N ASP A 278 -17.75 -8.60 19.28
CA ASP A 278 -19.04 -8.29 19.89
C ASP A 278 -19.41 -6.80 19.89
N THR A 279 -18.46 -5.92 19.56
CA THR A 279 -18.59 -4.48 19.75
C THR A 279 -17.80 -3.70 18.72
N THR A 280 -18.37 -2.60 18.23
CA THR A 280 -17.67 -1.60 17.42
C THR A 280 -18.03 -0.22 17.94
N HIS A 281 -17.01 0.50 18.36
CA HIS A 281 -17.07 1.89 18.79
C HIS A 281 -16.32 2.76 17.79
N ALA A 282 -16.89 3.91 17.43
CA ALA A 282 -16.20 4.89 16.61
C ALA A 282 -16.53 6.32 17.07
N VAL A 283 -15.49 7.11 17.26
CA VAL A 283 -15.53 8.55 17.50
C VAL A 283 -14.74 9.24 16.40
N ILE A 284 -15.38 10.17 15.70
CA ILE A 284 -14.75 10.98 14.66
C ILE A 284 -15.19 12.42 14.88
N GLU A 285 -14.23 13.33 15.04
CA GLU A 285 -14.51 14.74 15.33
C GLU A 285 -13.71 15.62 14.38
N GLY A 286 -14.27 16.78 14.01
CA GLY A 286 -13.57 17.77 13.21
C GLY A 286 -14.41 19.01 12.96
N GLY A 287 -13.91 20.18 13.37
CA GLY A 287 -14.64 21.43 13.28
C GLY A 287 -15.98 21.38 14.02
N ASP A 288 -17.07 21.57 13.28
CA ASP A 288 -18.46 21.49 13.77
C ASP A 288 -19.09 20.09 13.59
N PHE A 289 -18.27 19.05 13.38
CA PHE A 289 -18.70 17.65 13.29
C PHE A 289 -18.22 16.81 14.47
N ALA A 290 -19.13 16.01 15.01
CA ALA A 290 -18.84 14.96 15.98
C ALA A 290 -19.75 13.76 15.72
N LEU A 291 -19.15 12.62 15.43
CA LEU A 291 -19.79 11.31 15.37
C LEU A 291 -19.34 10.50 16.58
N ASN A 292 -20.28 9.90 17.30
CA ASN A 292 -20.03 8.93 18.35
C ASN A 292 -21.04 7.79 18.21
N THR A 293 -20.55 6.57 18.01
CA THR A 293 -21.42 5.44 17.74
C THR A 293 -20.90 4.15 18.38
N ASP A 294 -21.84 3.34 18.87
CA ASP A 294 -21.57 2.00 19.39
C ASP A 294 -22.52 1.02 18.74
N TRP A 295 -21.95 -0.06 18.20
CA TRP A 295 -22.69 -1.12 17.55
C TRP A 295 -22.34 -2.45 18.18
N HIS A 296 -23.34 -3.32 18.28
CA HIS A 296 -23.11 -4.73 18.54
C HIS A 296 -22.48 -5.38 17.30
N GLY A 297 -21.48 -6.22 17.56
CA GLY A 297 -20.71 -6.94 16.54
C GLY A 297 -19.50 -6.16 16.03
N SER A 298 -18.62 -6.90 15.34
CA SER A 298 -17.43 -6.34 14.67
C SER A 298 -17.74 -5.36 13.56
N TYR A 299 -16.73 -4.61 13.12
CA TYR A 299 -16.87 -3.61 12.06
C TYR A 299 -17.38 -4.25 10.77
N LYS A 300 -16.96 -5.50 10.48
CA LYS A 300 -17.48 -6.28 9.36
C LYS A 300 -18.98 -6.56 9.50
N HIS A 301 -19.44 -6.88 10.71
CA HIS A 301 -20.87 -7.10 10.98
C HIS A 301 -21.67 -5.82 10.70
N VAL A 302 -21.20 -4.68 11.22
CA VAL A 302 -21.84 -3.36 11.03
C VAL A 302 -21.86 -2.97 9.55
N LEU A 303 -20.72 -3.08 8.85
CA LEU A 303 -20.64 -2.78 7.41
C LEU A 303 -21.56 -3.69 6.60
N THR A 304 -21.59 -4.99 6.89
CA THR A 304 -22.49 -5.93 6.22
C THR A 304 -23.97 -5.59 6.46
N ALA A 305 -24.32 -5.14 7.67
CA ALA A 305 -25.69 -4.69 7.96
C ALA A 305 -26.03 -3.43 7.14
N GLY A 306 -25.13 -2.46 7.09
CA GLY A 306 -25.28 -1.25 6.27
C GLY A 306 -25.45 -1.55 4.78
N GLU A 307 -24.61 -2.40 4.20
CA GLU A 307 -24.69 -2.84 2.80
C GLU A 307 -26.03 -3.52 2.48
N LYS A 308 -26.52 -4.39 3.39
CA LYS A 308 -27.82 -5.04 3.25
C LYS A 308 -28.96 -4.04 3.28
N ILE A 309 -28.91 -3.06 4.19
CA ILE A 309 -29.90 -1.98 4.28
C ILE A 309 -29.90 -1.17 2.98
N ALA A 310 -28.73 -0.70 2.53
CA ALA A 310 -28.60 0.10 1.32
C ALA A 310 -29.11 -0.64 0.08
N THR A 311 -28.69 -1.90 -0.09
CA THR A 311 -29.11 -2.73 -1.23
C THR A 311 -30.62 -2.97 -1.23
N ASN A 312 -31.19 -3.27 -0.06
CA ASN A 312 -32.63 -3.51 0.06
C ASN A 312 -33.42 -2.23 -0.20
N LEU A 313 -33.01 -1.11 0.38
CA LEU A 313 -33.62 0.20 0.17
C LEU A 313 -33.59 0.61 -1.31
N GLN A 314 -32.44 0.48 -1.98
CA GLN A 314 -32.33 0.76 -3.41
C GLN A 314 -33.29 -0.09 -4.26
N LYS A 315 -33.41 -1.39 -3.95
CA LYS A 315 -34.35 -2.29 -4.62
C LYS A 315 -35.80 -1.85 -4.42
N GLN A 316 -36.15 -1.45 -3.20
CA GLN A 316 -37.50 -0.99 -2.85
C GLN A 316 -37.85 0.34 -3.51
N VAL A 317 -36.92 1.30 -3.53
CA VAL A 317 -37.07 2.59 -4.23
C VAL A 317 -37.28 2.37 -5.72
N LYS A 318 -36.47 1.51 -6.37
CA LYS A 318 -36.66 1.14 -7.80
C LYS A 318 -38.03 0.52 -8.07
N ASN A 319 -38.51 -0.31 -7.14
CA ASN A 319 -39.82 -0.95 -7.23
C ASN A 319 -40.98 -0.04 -6.75
N LYS A 320 -40.70 1.23 -6.42
CA LYS A 320 -41.65 2.24 -5.93
C LYS A 320 -42.48 1.80 -4.71
N ARG A 321 -41.98 0.82 -3.93
CA ARG A 321 -42.68 0.28 -2.75
C ARG A 321 -41.69 0.03 -1.64
N ILE A 322 -41.92 0.69 -0.51
CA ILE A 322 -41.11 0.55 0.70
C ILE A 322 -41.78 -0.48 1.65
N ASP A 323 -41.08 -1.56 1.95
CA ASP A 323 -41.40 -2.53 2.98
C ASP A 323 -40.54 -2.23 4.22
N GLN A 324 -41.12 -1.46 5.14
CA GLN A 324 -40.47 -1.02 6.36
C GLN A 324 -40.10 -2.18 7.29
N THR A 325 -40.93 -3.21 7.39
CA THR A 325 -40.69 -4.39 8.25
C THR A 325 -39.45 -5.14 7.78
N SER A 326 -39.26 -5.26 6.47
CA SER A 326 -38.06 -5.90 5.92
C SER A 326 -36.78 -5.09 6.19
N LEU A 327 -36.84 -3.76 6.13
CA LEU A 327 -35.71 -2.88 6.45
C LEU A 327 -35.39 -2.91 7.94
N GLN A 328 -36.42 -2.90 8.79
CA GLN A 328 -36.29 -2.97 10.24
C GLN A 328 -35.50 -4.22 10.67
N LYS A 329 -35.78 -5.38 10.07
CA LYS A 329 -35.08 -6.64 10.38
C LYS A 329 -33.58 -6.62 10.05
N LEU A 330 -33.13 -5.69 9.21
CA LEU A 330 -31.72 -5.55 8.82
C LEU A 330 -30.94 -4.59 9.73
N LEU A 331 -31.64 -3.84 10.60
CA LEU A 331 -31.04 -2.85 11.47
C LEU A 331 -30.03 -3.48 12.45
N PRO A 332 -28.78 -3.01 12.53
CA PRO A 332 -27.86 -3.45 13.56
C PRO A 332 -28.31 -2.96 14.94
N ILE A 333 -27.95 -3.70 15.99
CA ILE A 333 -28.20 -3.27 17.37
C ILE A 333 -27.13 -2.24 17.74
N GLY A 334 -27.52 -1.05 18.18
CA GLY A 334 -26.56 -0.03 18.58
C GLY A 334 -27.14 1.36 18.75
N GLN A 335 -26.24 2.33 18.92
CA GLN A 335 -26.51 3.75 19.03
C GLN A 335 -25.67 4.56 18.05
N PHE A 336 -26.26 5.64 17.56
CA PHE A 336 -25.67 6.55 16.59
C PHE A 336 -25.95 7.98 17.03
N ASN A 337 -24.90 8.68 17.45
CA ASN A 337 -24.94 10.09 17.80
C ASN A 337 -24.13 10.88 16.78
N LEU A 338 -24.74 11.85 16.14
CA LEU A 338 -24.11 12.72 15.17
C LEU A 338 -24.53 14.16 15.41
N VAL A 339 -23.54 15.04 15.52
CA VAL A 339 -23.70 16.49 15.45
C VAL A 339 -22.89 16.97 14.25
N SER A 340 -23.49 17.79 13.39
CA SER A 340 -22.81 18.37 12.24
C SER A 340 -23.35 19.77 11.96
N GLY A 341 -22.48 20.74 11.74
CA GLY A 341 -22.82 21.97 11.02
C GLY A 341 -22.51 21.86 9.52
N GLU A 342 -22.33 23.00 8.86
CA GLU A 342 -22.14 23.14 7.40
C GLU A 342 -20.65 23.28 6.98
N GLY A 343 -19.73 23.39 7.95
CA GLY A 343 -18.32 23.71 7.73
C GLY A 343 -17.36 22.52 7.68
N ASN A 344 -17.79 21.33 8.10
CA ASN A 344 -16.95 20.14 8.24
C ASN A 344 -16.89 19.25 6.98
N LEU A 345 -15.97 18.28 7.01
CA LEU A 345 -15.75 17.29 5.97
C LEU A 345 -17.01 16.52 5.56
N PHE A 346 -17.81 16.07 6.54
CA PHE A 346 -19.01 15.27 6.29
C PHE A 346 -20.09 16.07 5.55
N SER A 347 -20.34 17.31 5.98
CA SER A 347 -21.27 18.21 5.29
C SER A 347 -20.84 18.48 3.84
N LYS A 348 -19.54 18.63 3.58
CA LYS A 348 -19.02 18.81 2.21
C LYS A 348 -19.16 17.55 1.36
N LEU A 349 -18.95 16.37 1.94
CA LEU A 349 -19.23 15.10 1.25
C LEU A 349 -20.72 14.94 0.90
N LEU A 350 -21.62 15.36 1.80
CA LEU A 350 -23.07 15.33 1.52
C LEU A 350 -23.50 16.38 0.49
N GLU A 351 -22.91 17.58 0.51
CA GLU A 351 -23.13 18.63 -0.49
C GLU A 351 -22.81 18.11 -1.89
N GLN A 352 -21.72 17.33 -2.02
CA GLN A 352 -21.38 16.64 -3.28
C GLN A 352 -22.52 15.72 -3.72
N GLN A 353 -23.19 15.03 -2.81
CA GLN A 353 -24.33 14.15 -3.13
C GLN A 353 -25.66 14.89 -3.33
N GLY A 354 -25.65 16.22 -3.37
CA GLY A 354 -26.84 17.05 -3.55
C GLY A 354 -27.58 17.40 -2.26
N TYR A 355 -27.08 16.95 -1.10
CA TYR A 355 -27.70 17.20 0.20
C TYR A 355 -27.01 18.35 0.93
N VAL A 356 -27.73 19.44 1.16
CA VAL A 356 -27.23 20.61 1.90
C VAL A 356 -28.10 20.79 3.14
N PHE A 357 -27.47 21.05 4.29
CA PHE A 357 -28.15 21.34 5.55
C PHE A 357 -27.31 22.35 6.35
N LYS A 358 -27.96 23.11 7.23
CA LYS A 358 -27.27 24.06 8.11
C LYS A 358 -26.74 23.40 9.36
N THR A 359 -27.59 22.60 10.01
CA THR A 359 -27.22 21.80 11.19
C THR A 359 -27.95 20.47 11.18
N ALA A 360 -27.29 19.42 11.65
CA ALA A 360 -27.88 18.12 11.91
C ALA A 360 -27.51 17.68 13.34
N ASN A 361 -28.51 17.33 14.13
CA ASN A 361 -28.36 16.70 15.44
C ASN A 361 -29.20 15.43 15.46
N ILE A 362 -28.52 14.29 15.50
CA ILE A 362 -29.09 12.96 15.41
C ILE A 362 -28.65 12.18 16.63
N ASN A 363 -29.61 11.65 17.37
CA ASN A 363 -29.37 10.69 18.44
C ASN A 363 -30.37 9.56 18.26
N LEU A 364 -29.86 8.39 17.85
CA LEU A 364 -30.67 7.24 17.50
C LEU A 364 -30.17 5.99 18.20
N THR A 365 -31.11 5.15 18.60
CA THR A 365 -30.90 3.74 18.93
C THR A 365 -31.54 2.89 17.84
N SER A 366 -30.91 1.76 17.53
CA SER A 366 -31.29 0.88 16.44
C SER A 366 -31.38 -0.56 16.94
N SER A 367 -32.38 -1.30 16.47
CA SER A 367 -32.56 -2.72 16.77
C SER A 367 -33.51 -3.39 15.76
N PRO A 368 -33.28 -4.67 15.38
CA PRO A 368 -34.24 -5.43 14.59
C PRO A 368 -35.63 -5.53 15.23
N LEU A 369 -35.71 -5.51 16.56
CA LEU A 369 -36.97 -5.67 17.30
C LEU A 369 -37.71 -4.36 17.47
N LYS A 370 -36.99 -3.28 17.83
CA LYS A 370 -37.59 -1.99 18.19
C LYS A 370 -37.56 -0.95 17.06
N GLY A 371 -36.84 -1.22 15.97
CA GLY A 371 -36.64 -0.25 14.91
C GLY A 371 -35.64 0.84 15.30
N LEU A 372 -35.74 1.99 14.65
CA LEU A 372 -35.01 3.20 14.97
C LEU A 372 -35.81 4.02 15.98
N ASN A 373 -35.22 4.37 17.12
CA ASN A 373 -35.84 5.22 18.15
C ASN A 373 -34.88 6.32 18.58
N GLY A 374 -35.38 7.55 18.70
CA GLY A 374 -34.58 8.70 19.12
C GLY A 374 -35.03 9.99 18.43
N ASN A 375 -34.13 10.96 18.34
CA ASN A 375 -34.41 12.29 17.80
C ASN A 375 -33.52 12.57 16.58
N ILE A 376 -34.12 13.12 15.54
CA ILE A 376 -33.45 13.66 14.35
C ILE A 376 -33.92 15.09 14.20
N VAL A 377 -33.01 16.05 14.33
CA VAL A 377 -33.26 17.45 14.06
C VAL A 377 -32.30 17.88 12.96
N VAL A 378 -32.84 18.23 11.81
CA VAL A 378 -32.06 18.76 10.69
C VAL A 378 -32.67 20.09 10.28
N ASP A 379 -31.85 21.13 10.29
CA ASP A 379 -32.25 22.47 9.89
C ASP A 379 -31.86 22.75 8.43
N SER A 380 -32.78 23.39 7.70
CA SER A 380 -32.56 23.86 6.33
C SER A 380 -32.09 22.76 5.35
N LEU A 381 -32.64 21.54 5.45
CA LEU A 381 -32.33 20.45 4.54
C LEU A 381 -32.88 20.73 3.13
N VAL A 382 -31.97 20.81 2.16
CA VAL A 382 -32.28 20.98 0.74
C VAL A 382 -31.65 19.82 -0.03
N TYR A 383 -32.43 19.21 -0.91
CA TYR A 383 -31.92 18.29 -1.93
C TYR A 383 -31.94 19.00 -3.27
N ASN A 384 -30.75 19.23 -3.83
CA ASN A 384 -30.60 19.73 -5.18
C ASN A 384 -30.10 18.57 -6.04
N ASP A 385 -30.92 18.16 -7.01
CA ASP A 385 -30.53 17.25 -8.08
C ASP A 385 -29.61 18.02 -9.04
N VAL A 386 -28.39 18.35 -8.58
CA VAL A 386 -27.40 19.01 -9.42
C VAL A 386 -26.81 17.94 -10.34
N LYS A 387 -27.08 18.16 -11.63
CA LYS A 387 -26.78 17.34 -12.81
C LYS A 387 -25.39 16.72 -12.88
#